data_AF-A0AAV1C2J3-F1
#
_entry.id   AF-A0AAV1C2J3-F1
#
_cell.length_a   1.000
_cell.length_b   1.000
_cell.length_c   1.000
_cell.angle_alpha   90.00
_cell.angle_beta   90.00
_cell.angle_gamma   90.00
#
_symmetry.space_group_name_H-M   'P 1'
#
loop_
_entity.id
_entity.type
_entity.pdbx_description
1 polymer ?
#
loop_
_entity_poly.entity_id
_entity_poly.type
_entity_poly.pdbx_seq_one_letter_code
_entity_poly.pdbx_strand_id
1 'polypeptide(L)'
;MSLLCRNAEPIGRLKKAHVLFLERISDRVTIGLLPKIDEIDGSHVNPWLISTIKNQLQNLKPPLLNYEGYYENKKPYKGKVALSNLLKSARNKTIEIGGYKYQIKGRAGQGGFAQVFKAFEDGNPEDVVALKIQKPAFPWEFYIYRQLDTRIPKTERKNFGLAHRLHLYSDYSILVSDFLAHGTLQDAINSYHVTGAFMEEELCIYYTIEMLCILETLHDAAIIHGDFKPDNLLIRHARDDLMDDKDGFCKHTGSWRDQGLCLVDWGRGIDMHLYPANTLFMGDCRTSGFRCIEMQEKRPWTYQVDAYGLCVIVHLMLHDSYMELEKRPSRGGDYIYQPKKPFKR
;
A
#
# COMPACT_ATOMS: atom_id res chain seq x y z
N MET A 1 -5.93 30.46 -35.88
CA MET A 1 -4.49 30.23 -36.16
C MET A 1 -3.74 30.45 -34.85
N SER A 2 -2.87 29.59 -34.32
CA SER A 2 -2.41 28.25 -34.66
C SER A 2 -1.69 27.69 -33.43
N LEU A 3 -1.97 26.42 -33.11
CA LEU A 3 -1.04 25.38 -32.66
C LEU A 3 0.20 25.76 -31.82
N LEU A 4 0.23 25.24 -30.59
CA LEU A 4 1.42 24.59 -30.01
C LEU A 4 1.00 23.35 -29.20
N CYS A 5 0.60 22.29 -29.93
CA CYS A 5 0.78 20.92 -29.47
C CYS A 5 2.28 20.70 -29.23
N ARG A 6 2.69 20.43 -28.00
CA ARG A 6 3.97 19.76 -27.73
C ARG A 6 3.69 18.28 -27.57
N ASN A 7 3.71 17.59 -28.71
CA ASN A 7 3.96 16.15 -28.79
C ASN A 7 5.36 15.90 -28.22
N ALA A 8 5.44 15.55 -26.94
CA ALA A 8 6.57 14.77 -26.46
C ALA A 8 6.25 13.30 -26.76
N GLU A 9 6.92 12.70 -27.75
CA GLU A 9 6.91 11.25 -27.90
C GLU A 9 7.81 10.61 -26.83
N PRO A 10 7.30 9.61 -26.10
CA PRO A 10 8.15 8.50 -25.75
C PRO A 10 7.41 7.18 -26.04
N ILE A 11 7.13 6.88 -27.30
CA ILE A 11 6.12 5.84 -27.61
C ILE A 11 6.64 4.60 -28.34
N GLY A 12 7.84 4.60 -28.92
CA GLY A 12 8.39 3.40 -29.56
C GLY A 12 9.14 2.47 -28.59
N ARG A 13 10.27 2.97 -28.06
CA ARG A 13 11.22 2.16 -27.29
C ARG A 13 10.71 1.76 -25.91
N LEU A 14 9.98 2.62 -25.21
CA LEU A 14 9.45 2.34 -23.87
C LEU A 14 8.31 1.32 -23.93
N LYS A 15 7.42 1.41 -24.93
CA LYS A 15 6.38 0.40 -25.18
C LYS A 15 7.00 -0.94 -25.57
N LYS A 16 8.04 -0.94 -26.41
CA LYS A 16 8.76 -2.18 -26.78
C LYS A 16 9.51 -2.79 -25.59
N ALA A 17 10.13 -1.99 -24.73
CA ALA A 17 10.77 -2.45 -23.50
C ALA A 17 9.75 -2.98 -22.47
N HIS A 18 8.59 -2.35 -22.36
CA HIS A 18 7.49 -2.80 -21.50
C HIS A 18 6.87 -4.10 -22.01
N VAL A 19 6.68 -4.26 -23.33
CA VAL A 19 6.21 -5.52 -23.93
C VAL A 19 7.24 -6.63 -23.73
N LEU A 20 8.54 -6.37 -23.97
CA LEU A 20 9.60 -7.35 -23.72
C LEU A 20 9.74 -7.72 -22.23
N PHE A 21 9.45 -6.78 -21.32
CA PHE A 21 9.39 -7.03 -19.88
C PHE A 21 8.19 -7.91 -19.52
N LEU A 22 7.02 -7.63 -20.07
CA LEU A 22 5.80 -8.43 -19.87
C LEU A 22 5.92 -9.82 -20.49
N GLU A 23 6.54 -9.97 -21.67
CA GLU A 23 6.86 -11.25 -22.29
C GLU A 23 7.87 -12.05 -21.43
N ARG A 24 8.92 -11.41 -20.90
CA ARG A 24 9.84 -12.05 -19.94
C ARG A 24 9.18 -12.50 -18.64
N ILE A 25 8.16 -11.80 -18.18
CA ILE A 25 7.38 -12.20 -17.01
C ILE A 25 6.40 -13.31 -17.38
N SER A 26 5.76 -13.25 -18.54
CA SER A 26 4.85 -14.28 -19.04
C SER A 26 5.55 -15.61 -19.30
N ASP A 27 6.72 -15.60 -19.96
CA ASP A 27 7.51 -16.81 -20.23
C ASP A 27 8.06 -17.45 -18.94
N ARG A 28 8.23 -16.66 -17.88
CA ARG A 28 8.59 -17.16 -16.54
C ARG A 28 7.40 -17.64 -15.71
N VAL A 29 6.18 -17.34 -16.14
CA VAL A 29 4.93 -17.83 -15.52
C VAL A 29 4.42 -19.11 -16.21
N THR A 30 4.84 -19.37 -17.46
CA THR A 30 4.53 -20.63 -18.17
C THR A 30 5.48 -21.79 -17.81
N ILE A 31 6.64 -21.51 -17.21
CA ILE A 31 7.49 -22.55 -16.60
C ILE A 31 6.99 -22.78 -15.17
N GLY A 32 5.96 -23.61 -15.08
CA GLY A 32 5.71 -24.41 -13.88
C GLY A 32 6.92 -25.28 -13.62
N LEU A 33 7.83 -24.79 -12.77
CA LEU A 33 8.75 -25.53 -11.93
C LEU A 33 9.38 -24.50 -11.01
N LEU A 34 8.94 -24.51 -9.75
CA LEU A 34 9.73 -23.98 -8.66
C LEU A 34 11.16 -24.48 -8.82
N PRO A 35 12.20 -23.64 -8.75
CA PRO A 35 13.42 -24.11 -8.13
C PRO A 35 13.01 -24.43 -6.69
N LYS A 36 13.00 -25.72 -6.34
CA LYS A 36 13.15 -26.15 -4.95
C LYS A 36 14.40 -25.45 -4.43
N ILE A 37 14.22 -24.36 -3.70
CA ILE A 37 15.25 -23.78 -2.85
C ILE A 37 14.60 -23.67 -1.48
N ASP A 38 14.92 -24.72 -0.74
CA ASP A 38 15.03 -24.88 0.69
C ASP A 38 13.77 -24.64 1.53
N GLU A 39 13.18 -25.76 1.98
CA GLU A 39 12.73 -25.87 3.36
C GLU A 39 13.86 -25.36 4.25
N ILE A 40 13.80 -24.07 4.56
CA ILE A 40 14.60 -23.46 5.60
C ILE A 40 14.11 -24.10 6.90
N ASP A 41 15.07 -24.60 7.67
CA ASP A 41 14.94 -25.21 8.99
C ASP A 41 13.70 -24.70 9.76
N GLY A 42 12.93 -25.63 10.35
CA GLY A 42 11.53 -25.50 10.74
C GLY A 42 11.15 -24.44 11.78
N SER A 43 11.99 -23.44 12.00
CA SER A 43 11.81 -22.30 12.89
C SER A 43 11.38 -20.99 12.20
N HIS A 44 11.47 -20.87 10.88
CA HIS A 44 11.25 -19.59 10.19
C HIS A 44 9.99 -19.57 9.33
N VAL A 45 9.15 -18.53 9.50
CA VAL A 45 7.85 -18.42 8.80
C VAL A 45 7.94 -17.42 7.65
N ASN A 46 7.39 -17.77 6.49
CA ASN A 46 7.11 -16.78 5.44
C ASN A 46 5.65 -16.31 5.56
N PRO A 47 5.42 -15.05 5.99
CA PRO A 47 4.08 -14.55 6.31
C PRO A 47 3.21 -14.32 5.06
N TRP A 48 3.81 -14.25 3.87
CA TRP A 48 3.12 -13.96 2.61
C TRP A 48 2.89 -15.20 1.73
N LEU A 49 3.20 -16.40 2.23
CA LEU A 49 2.80 -17.63 1.53
C LEU A 49 1.27 -17.78 1.56
N ILE A 50 0.70 -18.16 0.42
CA ILE A 50 -0.75 -18.39 0.28
C ILE A 50 -1.23 -19.46 1.28
N SER A 51 -0.42 -20.48 1.54
CA SER A 51 -0.72 -21.52 2.55
C SER A 51 -0.78 -20.94 3.97
N THR A 52 0.19 -20.09 4.35
CA THR A 52 0.22 -19.40 5.65
C THR A 52 -1.04 -18.54 5.83
N ILE A 53 -1.34 -17.67 4.87
CA ILE A 53 -2.52 -16.78 4.92
C ILE A 53 -3.82 -17.61 4.99
N LYS A 54 -3.96 -18.67 4.19
CA LYS A 54 -5.14 -19.55 4.23
C LYS A 54 -5.30 -20.23 5.58
N ASN A 55 -4.21 -20.75 6.16
CA ASN A 55 -4.23 -21.40 7.46
C ASN A 55 -4.66 -20.40 8.55
N GLN A 56 -4.16 -19.17 8.51
CA GLN A 56 -4.56 -18.12 9.44
C GLN A 56 -6.04 -17.79 9.31
N LEU A 57 -6.53 -17.53 8.10
CA LEU A 57 -7.93 -17.20 7.83
C LEU A 57 -8.90 -18.30 8.31
N GLN A 58 -8.51 -19.58 8.18
CA GLN A 58 -9.30 -20.73 8.63
C GLN A 58 -9.39 -20.83 10.15
N ASN A 59 -8.37 -20.35 10.88
CA ASN A 59 -8.28 -20.45 12.33
C ASN A 59 -8.72 -19.17 13.07
N LEU A 60 -9.20 -18.15 12.36
CA LEU A 60 -9.67 -16.91 12.96
C LEU A 60 -10.86 -17.15 13.91
N LYS A 61 -10.82 -16.46 15.05
CA LYS A 61 -11.91 -16.44 16.03
C LYS A 61 -12.24 -14.98 16.36
N PRO A 62 -13.44 -14.48 16.01
CA PRO A 62 -14.47 -15.15 15.22
C PRO A 62 -14.04 -15.40 13.76
N PRO A 63 -14.72 -16.29 13.01
CA PRO A 63 -14.52 -16.42 11.57
C PRO A 63 -14.87 -15.14 10.81
N LEU A 64 -14.23 -14.90 9.67
CA LEU A 64 -14.44 -13.69 8.84
C LEU A 64 -15.89 -13.44 8.44
N LEU A 65 -16.70 -14.50 8.26
CA LEU A 65 -18.12 -14.38 7.92
C LEU A 65 -18.93 -13.59 8.96
N ASN A 66 -18.42 -13.47 10.19
CA ASN A 66 -19.09 -12.76 11.28
C ASN A 66 -18.66 -11.29 11.38
N TYR A 67 -17.74 -10.83 10.54
CA TYR A 67 -17.24 -9.45 10.60
C TYR A 67 -18.22 -8.52 9.87
N GLU A 68 -18.51 -7.38 10.49
CA GLU A 68 -19.34 -6.35 9.86
C GLU A 68 -18.72 -5.88 8.55
N GLY A 69 -19.54 -5.82 7.50
CA GLY A 69 -19.13 -5.44 6.15
C GLY A 69 -18.56 -6.59 5.30
N TYR A 70 -18.47 -7.80 5.83
CA TYR A 70 -18.04 -8.98 5.07
C TYR A 70 -19.22 -9.68 4.39
N TYR A 71 -19.19 -9.80 3.06
CA TYR A 71 -20.22 -10.47 2.28
C TYR A 71 -19.62 -11.53 1.36
N GLU A 72 -19.90 -12.80 1.62
CA GLU A 72 -19.42 -13.92 0.81
C GLU A 72 -20.48 -14.44 -0.17
N ASN A 73 -20.05 -14.69 -1.40
CA ASN A 73 -20.78 -15.46 -2.40
C ASN A 73 -19.87 -16.54 -3.00
N LYS A 74 -20.22 -17.80 -2.79
CA LYS A 74 -19.43 -18.95 -3.27
C LYS A 74 -19.42 -19.12 -4.79
N LYS A 75 -20.26 -18.37 -5.52
CA LYS A 75 -20.32 -18.39 -6.99
C LYS A 75 -19.34 -17.36 -7.56
N PRO A 76 -18.86 -17.55 -8.80
CA PRO A 76 -18.08 -16.53 -9.48
C PRO A 76 -18.92 -15.29 -9.72
N TYR A 77 -18.29 -14.13 -9.83
CA TYR A 77 -18.96 -12.88 -10.13
C TYR A 77 -19.70 -12.95 -11.48
N LYS A 78 -21.02 -12.72 -11.48
CA LYS A 78 -21.90 -12.76 -12.67
C LYS A 78 -22.58 -11.40 -12.92
N GLY A 79 -21.85 -10.31 -12.79
CA GLY A 79 -22.38 -8.98 -13.14
C GLY A 79 -22.56 -8.79 -14.64
N LYS A 80 -23.48 -7.88 -15.03
CA LYS A 80 -23.74 -7.51 -16.44
C LYS A 80 -22.49 -7.02 -17.16
N VAL A 81 -21.56 -6.43 -16.42
CA VAL A 81 -20.26 -5.97 -16.91
C VAL A 81 -19.19 -6.91 -16.36
N ALA A 82 -18.45 -7.59 -17.24
CA ALA A 82 -17.29 -8.38 -16.83
C ALA A 82 -16.21 -7.45 -16.23
N LEU A 83 -15.76 -7.73 -15.01
CA LEU A 83 -14.78 -6.89 -14.31
C LEU A 83 -13.45 -6.84 -15.05
N SER A 84 -13.06 -7.91 -15.74
CA SER A 84 -11.89 -7.95 -16.62
C SER A 84 -11.95 -6.91 -17.76
N ASN A 85 -13.15 -6.52 -18.19
CA ASN A 85 -13.34 -5.55 -19.27
C ASN A 85 -13.29 -4.09 -18.78
N LEU A 86 -13.30 -3.85 -17.46
CA LEU A 86 -13.12 -2.51 -16.90
C LEU A 86 -11.74 -1.94 -17.23
N LEU A 87 -10.75 -2.79 -17.53
CA LEU A 87 -9.43 -2.39 -18.00
C LEU A 87 -9.42 -1.57 -19.30
N LYS A 88 -10.39 -1.79 -20.18
CA LYS A 88 -10.38 -1.22 -21.54
C LYS A 88 -11.19 0.08 -21.65
N SER A 89 -12.30 0.16 -20.93
CA SER A 89 -13.16 1.35 -20.88
C SER A 89 -14.11 1.19 -19.68
N ALA A 90 -13.78 1.83 -18.55
CA ALA A 90 -14.61 1.78 -17.34
C ALA A 90 -15.41 3.06 -17.11
N ARG A 91 -15.01 4.19 -17.71
CA ARG A 91 -15.58 5.50 -17.37
C ARG A 91 -17.08 5.55 -17.66
N ASN A 92 -17.84 6.01 -16.68
CA ASN A 92 -19.31 6.13 -16.66
C ASN A 92 -20.08 4.81 -16.77
N LYS A 93 -19.42 3.65 -16.65
CA LYS A 93 -20.13 2.38 -16.53
C LYS A 93 -20.65 2.21 -15.11
N THR A 94 -21.87 1.68 -15.00
CA THR A 94 -22.44 1.26 -13.72
C THR A 94 -22.27 -0.24 -13.57
N ILE A 95 -21.67 -0.66 -12.46
CA ILE A 95 -21.57 -2.08 -12.07
C ILE A 95 -22.40 -2.31 -10.82
N GLU A 96 -22.87 -3.54 -10.63
CA GLU A 96 -23.67 -3.93 -9.48
C GLU A 96 -22.92 -4.99 -8.69
N ILE A 97 -22.64 -4.70 -7.42
CA ILE A 97 -21.85 -5.58 -6.56
C ILE A 97 -22.58 -5.66 -5.21
N GLY A 98 -22.90 -6.88 -4.78
CA GLY A 98 -23.56 -7.10 -3.49
C GLY A 98 -24.89 -6.35 -3.29
N GLY A 99 -25.61 -6.02 -4.38
CA GLY A 99 -26.85 -5.24 -4.33
C GLY A 99 -26.69 -3.72 -4.44
N TYR A 100 -25.45 -3.21 -4.40
CA TYR A 100 -25.14 -1.80 -4.55
C TYR A 100 -24.76 -1.47 -6.00
N LYS A 101 -25.13 -0.27 -6.46
CA LYS A 101 -24.76 0.22 -7.79
C LYS A 101 -23.58 1.16 -7.68
N TYR A 102 -22.54 0.92 -8.47
CA TYR A 102 -21.35 1.76 -8.48
C TYR A 102 -21.15 2.35 -9.87
N GLN A 103 -21.23 3.67 -9.99
CA GLN A 103 -20.92 4.38 -11.22
C GLN A 103 -19.43 4.72 -11.27
N ILE A 104 -18.67 4.00 -12.09
CA ILE A 104 -17.22 4.18 -12.22
C ILE A 104 -16.89 5.52 -12.88
N LYS A 105 -16.09 6.36 -12.24
CA LYS A 105 -15.68 7.69 -12.74
C LYS A 105 -14.30 7.70 -13.36
N GLY A 106 -13.43 6.82 -12.90
CA GLY A 106 -12.08 6.72 -13.41
C GLY A 106 -11.28 5.66 -12.68
N ARG A 107 -10.11 5.35 -13.23
CA ARG A 107 -9.13 4.51 -12.56
C ARG A 107 -8.29 5.39 -11.63
N ALA A 108 -8.20 4.99 -10.37
CA ALA A 108 -7.42 5.67 -9.35
C ALA A 108 -6.03 5.03 -9.17
N GLY A 109 -5.92 3.71 -9.37
CA GLY A 109 -4.65 3.00 -9.23
C GLY A 109 -4.65 1.65 -9.95
N GLN A 110 -3.47 1.13 -10.25
CA GLN A 110 -3.28 -0.20 -10.84
C GLN A 110 -2.05 -0.88 -10.23
N GLY A 111 -2.25 -2.08 -9.68
CA GLY A 111 -1.19 -3.00 -9.28
C GLY A 111 -1.23 -4.29 -10.09
N GLY A 112 -0.27 -5.20 -9.85
CA GLY A 112 -0.19 -6.49 -10.56
C GLY A 112 -1.40 -7.41 -10.31
N PHE A 113 -2.00 -7.34 -9.12
CA PHE A 113 -3.10 -8.22 -8.70
C PHE A 113 -4.40 -7.48 -8.35
N ALA A 114 -4.40 -6.14 -8.44
CA ALA A 114 -5.51 -5.31 -8.02
C ALA A 114 -5.69 -4.08 -8.93
N GLN A 115 -6.94 -3.65 -9.09
CA GLN A 115 -7.28 -2.42 -9.79
C GLN A 115 -8.17 -1.58 -8.88
N VAL A 116 -7.84 -0.29 -8.76
CA VAL A 116 -8.59 0.64 -7.91
C VAL A 116 -9.33 1.63 -8.80
N PHE A 117 -10.64 1.72 -8.62
CA PHE A 117 -11.50 2.64 -9.35
C PHE A 117 -12.15 3.65 -8.40
N LYS A 118 -12.22 4.91 -8.83
CA LYS A 118 -13.11 5.91 -8.21
C LYS A 118 -14.53 5.64 -8.68
N ALA A 119 -15.48 5.54 -7.78
CA ALA A 119 -16.90 5.33 -8.10
C ALA A 119 -17.82 6.17 -7.23
N PHE A 120 -19.03 6.43 -7.73
CA PHE A 120 -20.14 6.95 -6.93
C PHE A 120 -21.04 5.78 -6.53
N GLU A 121 -21.31 5.65 -5.25
CA GLU A 121 -22.22 4.65 -4.69
C GLU A 121 -23.68 5.08 -4.89
N ASP A 122 -24.51 4.14 -5.34
CA ASP A 122 -25.93 4.29 -5.66
C ASP A 122 -26.29 5.52 -6.52
N GLY A 123 -25.30 6.01 -7.26
CA GLY A 123 -25.43 7.18 -8.12
C GLY A 123 -25.40 8.52 -7.38
N ASN A 124 -25.16 8.54 -6.07
CA ASN A 124 -25.00 9.76 -5.28
C ASN A 124 -23.59 10.36 -5.50
N PRO A 125 -23.47 11.58 -6.06
CA PRO A 125 -22.17 12.23 -6.26
C PRO A 125 -21.40 12.55 -4.97
N GLU A 126 -22.09 12.64 -3.84
CA GLU A 126 -21.49 12.88 -2.53
C GLU A 126 -20.87 11.61 -1.94
N ASP A 127 -21.36 10.43 -2.33
CA ASP A 127 -20.89 9.14 -1.82
C ASP A 127 -19.79 8.57 -2.73
N VAL A 128 -18.60 9.18 -2.62
CA VAL A 128 -17.43 8.81 -3.42
C VAL A 128 -16.62 7.72 -2.73
N VAL A 129 -16.48 6.57 -3.40
CA VAL A 129 -15.74 5.41 -2.88
C VAL A 129 -14.61 4.97 -3.80
N ALA A 130 -13.63 4.29 -3.22
CA ALA A 130 -12.62 3.53 -3.94
C ALA A 130 -13.02 2.05 -3.99
N LEU A 131 -13.06 1.49 -5.20
CA LEU A 131 -13.34 0.08 -5.46
C LEU A 131 -12.05 -0.62 -5.86
N LYS A 132 -11.49 -1.41 -4.94
CA LYS A 132 -10.32 -2.25 -5.21
C LYS A 132 -10.79 -3.66 -5.59
N ILE A 133 -10.66 -3.97 -6.88
CA ILE A 133 -11.02 -5.27 -7.47
C ILE A 133 -9.75 -6.11 -7.57
N GLN A 134 -9.76 -7.29 -6.97
CA GLN A 134 -8.61 -8.20 -6.91
C GLN A 134 -8.95 -9.55 -7.54
N LYS A 135 -7.99 -10.12 -8.27
CA LYS A 135 -8.06 -11.46 -8.84
C LYS A 135 -6.71 -12.17 -8.67
N PRO A 136 -6.65 -13.36 -8.05
CA PRO A 136 -7.75 -14.11 -7.43
C PRO A 136 -8.34 -13.41 -6.20
N ALA A 137 -9.41 -13.97 -5.65
CA ALA A 137 -10.02 -13.48 -4.42
C ALA A 137 -9.04 -13.49 -3.23
N PHE A 138 -8.99 -12.38 -2.49
CA PHE A 138 -8.02 -12.14 -1.43
C PHE A 138 -8.67 -11.42 -0.23
N PRO A 139 -9.31 -12.14 0.70
CA PRO A 139 -10.02 -11.54 1.84
C PRO A 139 -9.10 -11.04 2.97
N TRP A 140 -7.80 -11.38 2.93
CA TRP A 140 -6.83 -11.05 3.97
C TRP A 140 -6.71 -9.54 4.23
N GLU A 141 -6.73 -8.73 3.17
CA GLU A 141 -6.64 -7.28 3.30
C GLU A 141 -7.79 -6.71 4.16
N PHE A 142 -9.02 -7.22 3.97
CA PHE A 142 -10.17 -6.82 4.79
C PHE A 142 -10.03 -7.24 6.24
N TYR A 143 -9.47 -8.43 6.51
CA TYR A 143 -9.17 -8.86 7.87
C TYR A 143 -8.29 -7.85 8.61
N ILE A 144 -7.21 -7.38 7.97
CA ILE A 144 -6.30 -6.42 8.58
C ILE A 144 -7.02 -5.10 8.87
N TYR A 145 -7.85 -4.58 7.95
CA TYR A 145 -8.67 -3.39 8.22
C TYR A 145 -9.50 -3.52 9.50
N ARG A 146 -10.13 -4.68 9.72
CA ARG A 146 -10.94 -4.93 10.93
C ARG A 146 -10.09 -5.01 12.21
N GLN A 147 -8.86 -5.51 12.12
CA GLN A 147 -7.92 -5.44 13.25
C GLN A 147 -7.52 -4.01 13.56
N LEU A 148 -7.32 -3.17 12.54
CA LEU A 148 -7.08 -1.74 12.75
C LEU A 148 -8.25 -1.05 13.44
N ASP A 149 -9.49 -1.34 13.01
CA ASP A 149 -10.69 -0.78 13.65
C ASP A 149 -10.82 -1.14 15.13
N THR A 150 -10.30 -2.31 15.51
CA THR A 150 -10.37 -2.81 16.88
C THR A 150 -9.25 -2.28 17.77
N ARG A 151 -8.03 -2.16 17.22
CA ARG A 151 -6.80 -1.98 18.01
C ARG A 151 -6.22 -0.57 17.94
N ILE A 152 -6.49 0.17 16.87
CA ILE A 152 -5.99 1.53 16.70
C ILE A 152 -6.90 2.50 17.48
N PRO A 153 -6.35 3.42 18.28
CA PRO A 153 -7.15 4.44 18.95
C PRO A 153 -8.01 5.23 17.98
N LYS A 154 -9.26 5.53 18.37
CA LYS A 154 -10.21 6.27 17.51
C LYS A 154 -9.67 7.61 17.03
N THR A 155 -8.82 8.28 17.81
CA THR A 155 -8.19 9.56 17.46
C THR A 155 -7.23 9.43 16.29
N GLU A 156 -6.51 8.30 16.21
CA GLU A 156 -5.51 8.02 15.18
C GLU A 156 -6.09 7.26 13.98
N ARG A 157 -7.33 6.79 14.06
CA ARG A 157 -7.91 5.88 13.06
C ARG A 157 -7.93 6.45 11.65
N LYS A 158 -8.04 7.77 11.50
CA LYS A 158 -7.99 8.47 10.20
C LYS A 158 -6.63 8.45 9.50
N ASN A 159 -5.57 8.08 10.23
CA ASN A 159 -4.22 7.85 9.70
C ASN A 159 -4.09 6.54 8.93
N PHE A 160 -5.16 5.74 8.89
CA PHE A 160 -5.24 4.48 8.20
C PHE A 160 -6.50 4.44 7.34
N GLY A 161 -6.45 3.82 6.17
CA GLY A 161 -7.63 3.69 5.31
C GLY A 161 -8.79 2.98 6.01
N LEU A 162 -10.01 3.22 5.57
CA LEU A 162 -11.21 2.55 6.08
C LEU A 162 -11.88 1.73 4.98
N ALA A 163 -11.96 0.42 5.20
CA ALA A 163 -12.79 -0.44 4.36
C ALA A 163 -14.22 -0.49 4.92
N HIS A 164 -15.19 -0.06 4.12
CA HIS A 164 -16.60 -0.17 4.50
C HIS A 164 -17.08 -1.60 4.36
N ARG A 165 -16.75 -2.23 3.22
CA ARG A 165 -17.27 -3.56 2.85
C ARG A 165 -16.28 -4.35 2.02
N LEU A 166 -16.37 -5.67 2.12
CA LEU A 166 -15.75 -6.63 1.22
C LEU A 166 -16.84 -7.52 0.62
N HIS A 167 -16.92 -7.54 -0.71
CA HIS A 167 -17.70 -8.52 -1.46
C HIS A 167 -16.77 -9.60 -2.00
N LEU A 168 -16.82 -10.79 -1.41
CA LEU A 168 -16.01 -11.94 -1.78
C LEU A 168 -16.78 -12.87 -2.72
N TYR A 169 -16.21 -13.13 -3.89
CA TYR A 169 -16.66 -14.12 -4.86
C TYR A 169 -15.62 -15.24 -4.99
N SER A 170 -15.96 -16.35 -5.66
CA SER A 170 -14.99 -17.44 -5.85
C SER A 170 -13.78 -17.05 -6.69
N ASP A 171 -13.89 -16.02 -7.54
CA ASP A 171 -12.87 -15.58 -8.49
C ASP A 171 -12.36 -14.14 -8.25
N TYR A 172 -13.08 -13.33 -7.47
CA TYR A 172 -12.71 -11.95 -7.14
C TYR A 172 -12.97 -11.60 -5.67
N SER A 173 -12.16 -10.71 -5.12
CA SER A 173 -12.55 -9.88 -3.97
C SER A 173 -12.72 -8.44 -4.43
N ILE A 174 -13.76 -7.77 -3.92
CA ILE A 174 -14.04 -6.37 -4.22
C ILE A 174 -14.17 -5.63 -2.90
N LEU A 175 -13.15 -4.83 -2.60
CA LEU A 175 -13.08 -4.02 -1.39
C LEU A 175 -13.61 -2.62 -1.70
N VAL A 176 -14.54 -2.14 -0.87
CA VAL A 176 -15.13 -0.80 -0.92
C VAL A 176 -14.55 0.00 0.25
N SER A 177 -13.88 1.11 -0.04
CA SER A 177 -13.23 1.97 0.95
C SER A 177 -13.43 3.45 0.66
N ASP A 178 -13.04 4.31 1.60
CA ASP A 178 -12.98 5.75 1.38
C ASP A 178 -12.10 6.08 0.16
N PHE A 179 -12.51 7.10 -0.59
CA PHE A 179 -11.70 7.68 -1.66
C PHE A 179 -11.08 9.01 -1.21
N LEU A 180 -9.75 9.06 -1.13
CA LEU A 180 -9.01 10.29 -0.85
C LEU A 180 -8.52 10.90 -2.18
N ALA A 181 -8.84 12.17 -2.41
CA ALA A 181 -8.65 12.83 -3.70
C ALA A 181 -7.30 13.53 -3.87
N HIS A 182 -6.50 13.68 -2.80
CA HIS A 182 -5.31 14.55 -2.79
C HIS A 182 -4.03 13.87 -3.27
N GLY A 183 -4.15 12.69 -3.87
CA GLY A 183 -3.01 11.92 -4.37
C GLY A 183 -2.19 11.26 -3.27
N THR A 184 -1.06 10.70 -3.69
CA THR A 184 -0.11 9.98 -2.84
C THR A 184 1.10 10.85 -2.50
N LEU A 185 1.87 10.47 -1.48
CA LEU A 185 3.18 11.07 -1.22
C LEU A 185 4.13 10.85 -2.41
N GLN A 186 3.97 9.75 -3.16
CA GLN A 186 4.72 9.51 -4.39
C GLN A 186 4.40 10.54 -5.48
N ASP A 187 3.13 10.95 -5.62
CA ASP A 187 2.72 12.00 -6.56
C ASP A 187 3.37 13.35 -6.18
N ALA A 188 3.41 13.67 -4.89
CA ALA A 188 4.09 14.86 -4.39
C ALA A 188 5.61 14.81 -4.67
N ILE A 189 6.30 13.71 -4.35
CA ILE A 189 7.73 13.56 -4.66
C ILE A 189 7.98 13.74 -6.17
N ASN A 190 7.13 13.13 -7.01
CA ASN A 190 7.24 13.24 -8.47
C ASN A 190 7.01 14.66 -8.99
N SER A 191 6.16 15.47 -8.36
CA SER A 191 5.95 16.85 -8.81
C SER A 191 7.23 17.69 -8.65
N TYR A 192 7.98 17.49 -7.56
CA TYR A 192 9.28 18.14 -7.36
C TYR A 192 10.29 17.66 -8.41
N HIS A 193 10.40 16.33 -8.63
CA HIS A 193 11.26 15.75 -9.66
C HIS A 193 11.03 16.38 -11.04
N VAL A 194 9.77 16.50 -11.48
CA VAL A 194 9.42 17.06 -12.80
C VAL A 194 9.82 18.53 -12.92
N THR A 195 9.75 19.30 -11.84
CA THR A 195 10.18 20.70 -11.81
C THR A 195 11.70 20.88 -11.64
N GLY A 196 12.43 19.80 -11.39
CA GLY A 196 13.87 19.84 -11.06
C GLY A 196 14.14 20.47 -9.69
N ALA A 197 13.12 20.57 -8.84
CA ALA A 197 13.22 21.07 -7.48
C ALA A 197 13.36 19.89 -6.50
N PHE A 198 13.80 20.19 -5.29
CA PHE A 198 13.74 19.25 -4.17
C PHE A 198 12.65 19.67 -3.21
N MET A 199 12.03 18.69 -2.56
CA MET A 199 11.08 18.95 -1.49
C MET A 199 11.78 19.73 -0.36
N GLU A 200 11.11 20.76 0.16
CA GLU A 200 11.59 21.57 1.26
C GLU A 200 11.83 20.70 2.51
N GLU A 201 12.86 21.02 3.29
CA GLU A 201 13.23 20.21 4.45
C GLU A 201 12.14 20.23 5.53
N GLU A 202 11.41 21.32 5.66
CA GLU A 202 10.27 21.45 6.56
C GLU A 202 9.15 20.46 6.22
N LEU A 203 8.87 20.28 4.92
CA LEU A 203 7.90 19.28 4.45
C LEU A 203 8.44 17.86 4.63
N CYS A 204 9.74 17.64 4.38
CA CYS A 204 10.38 16.36 4.63
C CYS A 204 10.25 15.97 6.12
N ILE A 205 10.53 16.91 7.03
CA ILE A 205 10.41 16.72 8.48
C ILE A 205 8.96 16.45 8.86
N TYR A 206 8.01 17.25 8.35
CA TYR A 206 6.59 17.08 8.60
C TYR A 206 6.10 15.67 8.22
N TYR A 207 6.33 15.24 6.98
CA TYR A 207 5.92 13.90 6.54
C TYR A 207 6.69 12.78 7.26
N THR A 208 7.93 13.04 7.69
CA THR A 208 8.68 12.08 8.52
C THR A 208 8.01 11.88 9.87
N ILE A 209 7.59 12.96 10.55
CA ILE A 209 6.86 12.89 11.82
C ILE A 209 5.54 12.13 11.63
N GLU A 210 4.76 12.46 10.60
CA GLU A 210 3.51 11.75 10.27
C GLU A 210 3.74 10.24 10.08
N MET A 211 4.77 9.85 9.33
CA MET A 211 5.11 8.44 9.11
C MET A 211 5.57 7.75 10.40
N LEU A 212 6.34 8.43 11.25
CA LEU A 212 6.77 7.89 12.55
C LEU A 212 5.57 7.62 13.46
N CYS A 213 4.64 8.56 13.59
CA CYS A 213 3.43 8.40 14.38
C CYS A 213 2.55 7.25 13.86
N ILE A 214 2.42 7.13 12.53
CA ILE A 214 1.71 6.00 11.89
C ILE A 214 2.35 4.67 12.26
N LEU A 215 3.68 4.53 12.12
CA LEU A 215 4.36 3.27 12.38
C LEU A 215 4.37 2.91 13.86
N GLU A 216 4.59 3.88 14.76
CA GLU A 216 4.50 3.68 16.21
C GLU A 216 3.12 3.13 16.60
N THR A 217 2.06 3.82 16.19
CA THR A 217 0.67 3.40 16.46
C THR A 217 0.36 2.01 15.89
N LEU A 218 0.87 1.72 14.69
CA LEU A 218 0.64 0.44 14.02
C LEU A 218 1.39 -0.71 14.71
N HIS A 219 2.63 -0.47 15.11
CA HIS A 219 3.50 -1.47 15.74
C HIS A 219 3.04 -1.76 17.16
N ASP A 220 2.54 -0.77 17.89
CA ASP A 220 1.87 -0.93 19.19
C ASP A 220 0.60 -1.79 19.08
N ALA A 221 -0.12 -1.71 17.96
CA ALA A 221 -1.25 -2.60 17.65
C ALA A 221 -0.82 -4.02 17.21
N ALA A 222 0.48 -4.31 17.26
CA ALA A 222 1.10 -5.56 16.84
C ALA A 222 0.82 -5.92 15.37
N ILE A 223 0.82 -4.91 14.50
CA ILE A 223 0.62 -5.06 13.06
C ILE A 223 1.86 -4.54 12.32
N ILE A 224 2.28 -5.25 11.28
CA ILE A 224 3.30 -4.81 10.33
C ILE A 224 2.60 -4.50 9.01
N HIS A 225 2.92 -3.39 8.37
CA HIS A 225 2.35 -3.04 7.06
C HIS A 225 2.94 -3.92 5.95
N GLY A 226 4.26 -4.10 5.93
CA GLY A 226 4.97 -5.04 5.05
C GLY A 226 5.19 -4.58 3.60
N ASP A 227 4.60 -3.45 3.21
CA ASP A 227 4.83 -2.75 1.93
C ASP A 227 4.86 -1.22 2.11
N PHE A 228 5.52 -0.74 3.16
CA PHE A 228 5.53 0.68 3.53
C PHE A 228 6.35 1.49 2.50
N LYS A 229 5.64 2.23 1.63
CA LYS A 229 6.19 2.93 0.47
C LYS A 229 5.32 4.16 0.14
N PRO A 230 5.83 5.15 -0.63
CA PRO A 230 5.13 6.41 -0.81
C PRO A 230 3.84 6.30 -1.64
N ASP A 231 3.70 5.28 -2.49
CA ASP A 231 2.43 5.01 -3.22
C ASP A 231 1.26 4.63 -2.28
N ASN A 232 1.59 4.10 -1.09
CA ASN A 232 0.61 3.61 -0.12
C ASN A 232 0.28 4.66 0.95
N LEU A 233 0.84 5.87 0.84
CA LEU A 233 0.60 6.99 1.75
C LEU A 233 -0.22 8.06 1.02
N LEU A 234 -1.52 8.09 1.28
CA LEU A 234 -2.43 9.09 0.71
C LEU A 234 -2.31 10.39 1.50
N ILE A 235 -2.24 11.51 0.81
CA ILE A 235 -2.23 12.82 1.47
C ILE A 235 -3.64 13.16 1.93
N ARG A 236 -3.77 13.64 3.17
CA ARG A 236 -4.98 14.26 3.69
C ARG A 236 -4.77 15.76 3.83
N HIS A 237 -5.77 16.53 3.42
CA HIS A 237 -5.85 17.95 3.73
C HIS A 237 -6.94 18.19 4.76
N ALA A 238 -6.71 19.19 5.61
CA ALA A 238 -7.75 19.70 6.48
C ALA A 238 -8.94 20.18 5.63
N ARG A 239 -10.16 19.96 6.13
CA ARG A 239 -11.39 20.46 5.47
C ARG A 239 -11.51 21.97 5.60
N ASP A 240 -11.09 22.49 6.74
CA ASP A 240 -11.09 23.91 7.08
C ASP A 240 -9.71 24.52 6.85
N ASP A 241 -9.67 25.84 6.64
CA ASP A 241 -8.42 26.56 6.53
C ASP A 241 -7.53 26.31 7.75
N LEU A 242 -6.26 26.03 7.50
CA LEU A 242 -5.27 25.94 8.56
C LEU A 242 -5.16 27.33 9.21
N MET A 243 -5.66 27.44 10.43
CA MET A 243 -5.35 28.59 11.28
C MET A 243 -3.84 28.56 11.56
N ASP A 244 -3.21 29.73 11.58
CA ASP A 244 -1.78 29.88 11.88
C ASP A 244 -1.51 29.70 13.40
N ASP A 245 -1.96 28.56 13.91
CA ASP A 245 -1.85 28.12 15.29
C ASP A 245 -0.66 27.16 15.42
N LYS A 246 0.47 27.70 15.88
CA LYS A 246 1.69 26.92 16.14
C LYS A 246 1.48 25.84 17.20
N ASP A 247 0.62 26.06 18.19
CA ASP A 247 0.34 25.06 19.22
C ASP A 247 -0.46 23.89 18.60
N GLY A 248 -1.41 24.24 17.74
CA GLY A 248 -2.14 23.34 16.84
C GLY A 248 -1.23 22.43 16.02
N PHE A 249 -0.23 23.02 15.35
CA PHE A 249 0.75 22.27 14.57
C PHE A 249 1.58 21.33 15.46
N CYS A 250 2.21 21.86 16.52
CA CYS A 250 3.12 21.10 17.37
C CYS A 250 2.43 19.98 18.16
N LYS A 251 1.21 20.21 18.63
CA LYS A 251 0.43 19.21 19.40
C LYS A 251 -0.46 18.35 18.52
N HIS A 252 -0.46 18.60 17.20
CA HIS A 252 -1.38 18.00 16.25
C HIS A 252 -2.82 18.10 16.80
N THR A 253 -3.32 19.32 16.97
CA THR A 253 -4.67 19.67 17.48
C THR A 253 -5.43 20.56 16.51
N GLY A 254 -6.75 20.63 16.64
CA GLY A 254 -7.59 21.44 15.74
C GLY A 254 -7.57 20.91 14.30
N SER A 255 -7.57 21.81 13.30
CA SER A 255 -7.58 21.45 11.88
C SER A 255 -6.31 20.72 11.42
N TRP A 256 -5.18 20.92 12.11
CA TRP A 256 -3.94 20.19 11.87
C TRP A 256 -4.09 18.68 12.04
N ARG A 257 -5.04 18.23 12.88
CA ARG A 257 -5.34 16.81 13.02
C ARG A 257 -5.86 16.21 11.72
N ASP A 258 -6.62 16.99 10.94
CA ASP A 258 -7.30 16.47 9.76
C ASP A 258 -6.39 16.48 8.52
N GLN A 259 -5.26 17.19 8.59
CA GLN A 259 -4.17 17.10 7.65
C GLN A 259 -3.24 15.91 7.98
N GLY A 260 -2.40 15.49 7.02
CA GLY A 260 -1.39 14.46 7.27
C GLY A 260 -1.38 13.34 6.25
N LEU A 261 -1.03 12.13 6.71
CA LEU A 261 -0.92 10.94 5.86
C LEU A 261 -1.89 9.84 6.27
N CYS A 262 -2.50 9.19 5.27
CA CYS A 262 -3.38 8.03 5.44
C CYS A 262 -2.74 6.81 4.78
N LEU A 263 -2.35 5.82 5.59
CA LEU A 263 -1.76 4.57 5.13
C LEU A 263 -2.83 3.60 4.60
N VAL A 264 -2.61 3.09 3.39
CA VAL A 264 -3.52 2.17 2.68
C VAL A 264 -2.78 0.96 2.11
N ASP A 265 -3.53 0.03 1.52
CA ASP A 265 -3.02 -1.20 0.90
C ASP A 265 -2.43 -2.24 1.87
N TRP A 266 -3.32 -2.90 2.61
CA TRP A 266 -2.97 -3.95 3.58
C TRP A 266 -2.79 -5.33 2.93
N GLY A 267 -2.52 -5.38 1.62
CA GLY A 267 -2.33 -6.63 0.90
C GLY A 267 -1.17 -7.48 1.45
N ARG A 268 -0.17 -6.82 2.06
CA ARG A 268 0.99 -7.44 2.72
C ARG A 268 1.00 -7.27 4.25
N GLY A 269 -0.09 -6.77 4.82
CA GLY A 269 -0.20 -6.58 6.27
C GLY A 269 0.00 -7.90 7.02
N ILE A 270 0.66 -7.85 8.16
CA ILE A 270 0.92 -9.01 9.01
C ILE A 270 0.37 -8.70 10.40
N ASP A 271 -0.52 -9.55 10.89
CA ASP A 271 -0.99 -9.50 12.28
C ASP A 271 -0.11 -10.40 13.15
N MET A 272 0.67 -9.79 14.04
CA MET A 272 1.62 -10.50 14.89
C MET A 272 0.91 -11.36 15.95
N HIS A 273 -0.33 -11.05 16.33
CA HIS A 273 -1.09 -11.86 17.30
C HIS A 273 -1.48 -13.23 16.75
N LEU A 274 -1.41 -13.45 15.43
CA LEU A 274 -1.67 -14.76 14.82
C LEU A 274 -0.44 -15.68 14.85
N TYR A 275 0.66 -15.21 15.42
CA TYR A 275 1.90 -15.96 15.54
C TYR A 275 2.30 -16.09 17.03
N PRO A 276 3.06 -17.13 17.40
CA PRO A 276 3.68 -17.21 18.71
C PRO A 276 4.54 -15.97 19.01
N ALA A 277 4.66 -15.62 20.29
CA ALA A 277 5.56 -14.55 20.71
C ALA A 277 6.99 -14.81 20.21
N ASN A 278 7.69 -13.75 19.82
CA ASN A 278 9.06 -13.79 19.27
C ASN A 278 9.21 -14.50 17.91
N THR A 279 8.13 -14.71 17.16
CA THR A 279 8.22 -15.21 15.78
C THR A 279 9.04 -14.27 14.92
N LEU A 280 9.97 -14.83 14.15
CA LEU A 280 10.77 -14.14 13.14
C LEU A 280 10.38 -14.62 11.74
N PHE A 281 10.41 -13.70 10.76
CA PHE A 281 10.01 -13.98 9.39
C PHE A 281 11.19 -14.07 8.43
N MET A 282 11.01 -14.85 7.36
CA MET A 282 11.98 -15.01 6.26
C MET A 282 11.34 -14.75 4.88
N GLY A 283 10.31 -13.89 4.81
CA GLY A 283 9.66 -13.50 3.55
C GLY A 283 10.43 -12.45 2.75
N ASP A 284 10.13 -12.31 1.46
CA ASP A 284 10.65 -11.22 0.61
C ASP A 284 9.48 -10.37 0.09
N CYS A 285 9.52 -9.06 0.34
CA CYS A 285 8.49 -8.14 -0.13
C CYS A 285 8.50 -7.99 -1.66
N ARG A 286 9.60 -8.36 -2.33
CA ARG A 286 9.84 -8.30 -3.79
C ARG A 286 9.74 -6.91 -4.41
N THR A 287 9.66 -5.86 -3.59
CA THR A 287 9.70 -4.47 -4.03
C THR A 287 11.15 -4.02 -3.98
N SER A 288 11.86 -4.03 -5.12
CA SER A 288 13.34 -3.93 -5.19
C SER A 288 13.96 -2.86 -4.29
N GLY A 289 13.46 -1.62 -4.33
CA GLY A 289 13.97 -0.49 -3.53
C GLY A 289 13.56 -0.50 -2.05
N PHE A 290 12.64 -1.37 -1.66
CA PHE A 290 12.05 -1.45 -0.32
C PHE A 290 12.33 -2.78 0.39
N ARG A 291 13.23 -3.61 -0.16
CA ARG A 291 13.72 -4.82 0.54
C ARG A 291 14.61 -4.38 1.69
N CYS A 292 14.23 -4.67 2.93
CA CYS A 292 15.05 -4.33 4.09
C CYS A 292 16.39 -5.10 4.09
N ILE A 293 17.33 -4.66 4.93
CA ILE A 293 18.69 -5.21 4.99
C ILE A 293 18.63 -6.71 5.30
N GLU A 294 17.76 -7.10 6.22
CA GLU A 294 17.53 -8.50 6.59
C GLU A 294 17.10 -9.33 5.37
N MET A 295 16.17 -8.84 4.54
CA MET A 295 15.78 -9.53 3.30
C MET A 295 16.92 -9.59 2.28
N GLN A 296 17.71 -8.53 2.17
CA GLN A 296 18.85 -8.49 1.24
C GLN A 296 19.93 -9.50 1.63
N GLU A 297 20.15 -9.71 2.93
CA GLU A 297 21.14 -10.63 3.48
C GLU A 297 20.58 -12.01 3.85
N LYS A 298 19.29 -12.27 3.59
CA LYS A 298 18.59 -13.50 4.00
C LYS A 298 18.68 -13.76 5.51
N ARG A 299 18.50 -12.71 6.31
CA ARG A 299 18.36 -12.76 7.77
C ARG A 299 16.88 -12.66 8.18
N PRO A 300 16.52 -13.16 9.37
CA PRO A 300 15.16 -13.04 9.88
C PRO A 300 14.79 -11.60 10.23
N TRP A 301 13.51 -11.25 10.09
CA TRP A 301 12.99 -9.90 10.31
C TRP A 301 11.57 -9.89 10.90
N THR A 302 11.17 -8.75 11.47
CA THR A 302 9.82 -8.40 11.92
C THR A 302 9.51 -6.95 11.54
N TYR A 303 9.49 -6.01 12.48
CA TYR A 303 9.13 -4.60 12.25
C TYR A 303 10.15 -3.83 11.41
N GLN A 304 11.37 -4.37 11.24
CA GLN A 304 12.44 -3.76 10.44
C GLN A 304 12.01 -3.48 8.99
N VAL A 305 11.07 -4.26 8.43
CA VAL A 305 10.57 -4.05 7.07
C VAL A 305 9.91 -2.68 6.89
N ASP A 306 9.12 -2.23 7.86
CA ASP A 306 8.42 -0.95 7.80
C ASP A 306 9.37 0.21 8.09
N ALA A 307 10.22 0.05 9.12
CA ALA A 307 11.25 1.04 9.47
C ALA A 307 12.20 1.31 8.30
N TYR A 308 12.60 0.26 7.57
CA TYR A 308 13.38 0.40 6.37
C TYR A 308 12.65 1.19 5.28
N GLY A 309 11.36 0.89 5.07
CA GLY A 309 10.53 1.61 4.10
C GLY A 309 10.44 3.10 4.39
N LEU A 310 10.29 3.47 5.67
CA LEU A 310 10.33 4.87 6.12
C LEU A 310 11.67 5.52 5.73
N CYS A 311 12.79 4.90 6.05
CA CYS A 311 14.12 5.43 5.68
C CYS A 311 14.28 5.64 4.17
N VAL A 312 13.77 4.72 3.36
CA VAL A 312 13.77 4.86 1.89
C VAL A 312 12.92 6.06 1.45
N ILE A 313 11.74 6.26 2.03
CA ILE A 313 10.87 7.41 1.72
C ILE A 313 11.54 8.73 2.10
N VAL A 314 12.11 8.84 3.30
CA VAL A 314 12.82 10.04 3.74
C VAL A 314 13.98 10.35 2.81
N HIS A 315 14.75 9.35 2.41
CA HIS A 315 15.83 9.52 1.44
C HIS A 315 15.30 9.96 0.06
N LEU A 316 14.16 9.42 -0.40
CA LEU A 316 13.52 9.84 -1.65
C LEU A 316 13.10 11.32 -1.60
N MET A 317 12.48 11.77 -0.51
CA MET A 317 12.08 13.18 -0.35
C MET A 317 13.29 14.12 -0.37
N LEU A 318 14.38 13.75 0.32
CA LEU A 318 15.58 14.58 0.42
C LEU A 318 16.44 14.55 -0.85
N HIS A 319 16.59 13.41 -1.51
CA HIS A 319 17.59 13.19 -2.55
C HIS A 319 17.03 12.84 -3.92
N ASP A 320 15.71 12.77 -4.07
CA ASP A 320 15.03 12.44 -5.33
C ASP A 320 15.60 11.16 -5.99
N SER A 321 15.97 10.20 -5.15
CA SER A 321 16.57 8.94 -5.56
C SER A 321 16.42 7.90 -4.46
N TYR A 322 16.33 6.63 -4.86
CA TYR A 322 16.25 5.52 -3.93
C TYR A 322 17.48 5.44 -3.04
N MET A 323 17.28 5.04 -1.79
CA MET A 323 18.36 4.88 -0.81
C MET A 323 19.29 3.74 -1.23
N GLU A 324 20.56 4.08 -1.46
CA GLU A 324 21.64 3.10 -1.60
C GLU A 324 22.44 3.03 -0.30
N LEU A 325 22.77 1.81 0.13
CA LEU A 325 23.49 1.59 1.37
C LEU A 325 24.94 1.21 1.11
N GLU A 326 25.79 1.52 2.08
CA GLU A 326 27.13 0.99 2.24
C GLU A 326 27.27 0.31 3.60
N LYS A 327 28.00 -0.81 3.63
CA LYS A 327 28.33 -1.54 4.85
C LYS A 327 29.69 -1.06 5.34
N ARG A 328 29.74 -0.38 6.48
CA ARG A 328 30.99 0.15 7.07
C ARG A 328 31.33 -0.57 8.36
N PRO A 329 32.62 -0.87 8.61
CA PRO A 329 33.05 -1.40 9.90
C PRO A 329 32.84 -0.33 10.99
N SER A 330 32.22 -0.75 12.09
CA SER A 330 32.03 0.02 13.31
C SER A 330 33.27 -0.08 14.20
N ARG A 331 33.45 0.89 15.09
CA ARG A 331 34.56 0.92 16.06
C ARG A 331 34.57 -0.29 17.03
N GLY A 332 33.44 -0.99 17.16
CA GLY A 332 33.29 -2.18 17.99
C GLY A 332 33.58 -3.53 17.30
N GLY A 333 33.98 -3.54 16.02
CA GLY A 333 34.23 -4.77 15.25
C GLY A 333 33.01 -5.30 14.48
N ASP A 334 31.82 -4.77 14.72
CA ASP A 334 30.61 -5.03 13.94
C ASP A 334 30.54 -4.18 12.66
N TYR A 335 29.50 -4.40 11.85
CA TYR A 335 29.22 -3.56 10.67
C TYR A 335 27.95 -2.73 10.87
N ILE A 336 27.98 -1.48 10.40
CA ILE A 336 26.82 -0.59 10.32
C ILE A 336 26.45 -0.34 8.86
N TYR A 337 25.14 -0.24 8.61
CA TYR A 337 24.63 0.22 7.32
C TYR A 337 24.33 1.71 7.40
N GLN A 338 24.79 2.45 6.39
CA GLN A 338 24.45 3.86 6.27
C GLN A 338 24.15 4.19 4.79
N PRO A 339 23.34 5.23 4.53
CA PRO A 339 23.15 5.74 3.18
C PRO A 339 24.49 6.19 2.57
N LYS A 340 24.72 5.88 1.29
CA LYS A 340 25.91 6.35 0.55
C LYS A 340 25.93 7.86 0.36
N LYS A 341 24.75 8.47 0.21
CA LYS A 341 24.61 9.92 0.13
C LYS A 341 24.53 10.49 1.54
N PRO A 342 25.33 11.53 1.88
CA PRO A 342 25.19 12.22 3.15
C PRO A 342 23.86 12.98 3.17
N PHE A 343 23.33 13.24 4.37
CA PHE A 343 22.23 14.19 4.55
C PHE A 343 22.56 15.53 3.88
N LYS A 344 21.55 16.15 3.27
CA LYS A 344 21.64 17.55 2.85
C LYS A 344 21.93 18.39 4.09
N ARG A 345 22.86 19.33 3.95
CA ARG A 345 23.32 20.23 5.01
C ARG A 345 22.92 21.65 4.67
#